data_AF-A0A357LQV8-F1
#
_entry.id   AF-A0A357LQV8-F1
#
_cell.length_a   1.000
_cell.length_b   1.000
_cell.length_c   1.000
_cell.angle_alpha   90.00
_cell.angle_beta   90.00
_cell.angle_gamma   90.00
#
_symmetry.space_group_name_H-M   'P 1'
#
loop_
_entity.id
_entity.type
_entity.pdbx_description
1 polymer ?
#
loop_
_entity_poly.entity_id
_entity_poly.type
_entity_poly.pdbx_seq_one_letter_code
_entity_poly.pdbx_strand_id
1 'polypeptide(L)' 'MATEHYVDRVENLRLQGPVITLSFVRVQSAEPDQEAPTEEVVKLTMTTQNMVNMTNVLTQALQQMSSGSQTSPTQ' A
#
# COMPACT_ATOMS: atom_id res chain seq x y z
N MET A 1 -5.17 16.98 -9.94
CA MET A 1 -4.25 16.56 -8.86
C MET A 1 -4.81 15.25 -8.32
N ALA A 2 -4.04 14.17 -8.27
CA ALA A 2 -4.50 12.90 -7.69
C ALA A 2 -4.37 12.96 -6.17
N THR A 3 -5.31 12.38 -5.43
CA THR A 3 -5.22 12.27 -3.97
C THR A 3 -4.32 11.10 -3.61
N GLU A 4 -3.24 11.37 -2.89
CA GLU A 4 -2.36 10.34 -2.34
C GLU A 4 -2.77 10.01 -0.90
N HIS A 5 -2.77 8.73 -0.56
CA HIS A 5 -3.11 8.25 0.79
C HIS A 5 -1.95 7.43 1.35
N TYR A 6 -1.50 7.79 2.56
CA TYR A 6 -0.66 6.91 3.36
C TYR A 6 -1.53 5.80 3.96
N VAL A 7 -1.08 4.55 3.86
CA VAL A 7 -1.76 3.37 4.39
C VAL A 7 -0.84 2.63 5.35
N ASP A 8 -1.38 2.18 6.48
CA ASP A 8 -0.59 1.56 7.55
C ASP A 8 -0.53 0.03 7.40
N ARG A 9 -1.64 -0.59 6.98
CA ARG A 9 -1.73 -2.05 6.81
C ARG A 9 -2.66 -2.46 5.68
N VAL A 10 -2.33 -3.58 5.05
CA VAL A 10 -3.24 -4.32 4.17
C VAL A 10 -4.11 -5.22 5.04
N GLU A 11 -5.42 -5.12 4.90
CA GLU A 11 -6.36 -5.85 5.76
C GLU A 11 -6.93 -7.09 5.07
N ASN A 12 -7.46 -6.91 3.85
CA ASN A 12 -8.22 -7.97 3.18
C ASN A 12 -8.07 -7.93 1.65
N LEU A 13 -8.20 -9.11 1.03
CA LEU A 13 -8.24 -9.30 -0.41
C LEU A 13 -9.51 -10.09 -0.77
N ARG A 14 -10.36 -9.50 -1.61
CA ARG A 14 -11.59 -10.15 -2.11
C ARG A 14 -11.52 -10.35 -3.61
N LEU A 15 -11.84 -11.56 -4.06
CA LEU A 15 -11.97 -11.90 -5.48
C LEU A 15 -13.45 -11.98 -5.88
N GLN A 16 -13.81 -11.36 -7.00
CA GLN A 16 -15.13 -11.41 -7.61
C GLN A 16 -14.98 -11.55 -9.12
N GLY A 17 -14.88 -12.80 -9.59
CA GLY A 17 -14.63 -13.08 -11.01
C GLY A 17 -13.32 -12.44 -11.49
N PRO A 18 -13.34 -11.58 -12.52
CA PRO A 18 -12.14 -10.95 -13.08
C PRO A 18 -11.64 -9.73 -12.30
N VAL A 19 -12.26 -9.41 -11.15
CA VAL A 19 -11.97 -8.22 -10.35
C VAL A 19 -11.51 -8.61 -8.95
N ILE A 20 -10.52 -7.87 -8.45
CA ILE A 20 -9.94 -8.01 -7.11
C ILE A 20 -10.11 -6.68 -6.38
N THR A 21 -10.51 -6.74 -5.10
CA THR A 21 -10.52 -5.59 -4.20
C THR A 21 -9.55 -5.82 -3.05
N LEU A 22 -8.58 -4.90 -2.90
CA LEU A 22 -7.70 -4.79 -1.74
C LEU A 22 -8.28 -3.75 -0.78
N SER A 23 -8.31 -4.08 0.51
CA SER A 23 -8.68 -3.14 1.58
C SER A 23 -7.44 -2.79 2.39
N PHE A 24 -7.25 -1.50 2.61
CA PHE A 24 -6.16 -0.94 3.40
C PHE A 24 -6.76 -0.15 4.55
N VAL A 25 -6.12 -0.20 5.72
CA VAL A 25 -6.46 0.67 6.84
C VAL A 25 -5.44 1.79 6.88
N ARG A 26 -5.92 3.02 7.03
CA ARG A 26 -5.11 4.18 7.37
C ARG A 26 -5.56 4.76 8.71
N VAL A 27 -4.61 5.13 9.54
CA VAL A 27 -4.83 5.82 10.80
C VAL A 27 -4.73 7.32 10.50
N GLN A 28 -5.84 8.04 10.59
CA GLN A 28 -5.78 9.49 10.57
C GLN A 28 -5.28 9.97 11.93
N SER A 29 -4.20 10.76 11.91
CA SER A 29 -3.72 11.45 13.10
C SER A 29 -4.86 12.32 13.63
N ALA A 30 -5.17 12.20 14.92
CA ALA A 30 -6.17 13.02 15.55
C ALA A 30 -5.78 14.50 15.40
N GLU A 31 -6.72 15.31 14.89
CA GLU A 31 -6.61 16.76 15.00
C GLU A 31 -6.61 17.15 16.50
N PRO A 32 -6.11 18.34 16.89
CA PRO A 32 -5.98 18.75 18.29
C PRO A 32 -7.28 18.62 19.12
N ASP A 33 -8.44 18.62 18.46
CA ASP A 33 -9.76 18.53 19.06
C ASP A 33 -10.42 17.13 18.96
N GLN A 34 -9.72 16.10 18.47
CA GLN A 34 -10.22 14.72 18.42
C GLN A 34 -9.60 13.84 19.51
N GLU A 35 -10.46 13.16 20.30
CA GLU A 35 -10.06 12.32 21.45
C GLU A 35 -9.34 11.02 21.07
N ALA A 36 -9.43 10.55 19.82
CA ALA A 36 -8.76 9.33 19.37
C ALA A 36 -8.47 9.34 17.86
N PRO A 37 -7.36 8.71 17.42
CA PRO A 37 -7.08 8.51 16.00
C PRO A 37 -8.20 7.68 15.35
N THR A 38 -8.65 8.12 14.17
CA THR A 38 -9.72 7.43 13.45
C THR A 38 -9.11 6.48 12.42
N GLU A 39 -9.49 5.20 12.46
CA GLU A 39 -9.16 4.24 11.40
C GLU A 39 -10.13 4.43 10.22
N GLU A 40 -9.58 4.64 9.02
CA GLU A 40 -10.31 4.74 7.76
C GLU A 40 -9.93 3.56 6.85
N VAL A 41 -10.94 2.96 6.19
CA VAL A 41 -10.72 1.87 5.22
C VAL A 41 -10.71 2.42 3.80
N VAL A 42 -9.56 2.30 3.13
CA VAL A 42 -9.39 2.61 1.71
C VAL A 42 -9.52 1.32 0.89
N LYS A 43 -10.35 1.34 -0.15
CA LYS A 43 -10.57 0.17 -1.02
C LYS A 43 -10.05 0.44 -2.42
N LEU A 44 -9.14 -0.41 -2.89
CA LEU A 44 -8.65 -0.38 -4.26
C LEU A 44 -9.20 -1.58 -5.02
N THR A 45 -9.99 -1.32 -6.05
CA THR A 45 -10.58 -2.35 -6.90
C THR A 45 -9.96 -2.29 -8.30
N MET A 46 -9.55 -3.43 -8.82
CA MET A 46 -8.86 -3.54 -10.10
C MET A 46 -9.13 -4.88 -10.78
N THR A 47 -8.82 -5.01 -12.06
CA THR A 47 -8.85 -6.31 -12.74
C THR A 47 -7.70 -7.20 -12.26
N THR A 48 -7.85 -8.52 -12.41
CA THR A 48 -6.78 -9.48 -12.11
C THR A 48 -5.49 -9.16 -12.88
N GLN A 49 -5.59 -8.74 -14.13
CA GLN A 49 -4.41 -8.35 -14.93
C GLN A 49 -3.68 -7.15 -14.33
N ASN A 50 -4.41 -6.14 -13.84
CA ASN A 50 -3.81 -4.98 -13.20
C ASN A 50 -3.14 -5.33 -11.87
N MET A 51 -3.68 -6.31 -11.13
CA MET A 51 -3.04 -6.83 -9.92
C MET A 51 -1.70 -7.52 -10.25
N VAL A 52 -1.64 -8.33 -11.31
CA VAL A 52 -0.38 -8.95 -11.76
C VAL A 52 0.65 -7.87 -12.12
N ASN A 53 0.23 -6.85 -12.87
CA ASN A 53 1.11 -5.73 -13.24
C ASN A 53 1.62 -4.98 -12.00
N MET A 54 0.74 -4.73 -11.02
CA MET A 54 1.11 -4.09 -9.76
C MET A 54 2.13 -4.91 -8.98
N THR A 55 1.91 -6.22 -8.83
CA THR A 55 2.84 -7.12 -8.14
C THR A 55 4.22 -7.10 -8.79
N ASN A 56 4.30 -7.06 -10.12
CA ASN A 56 5.58 -6.99 -10.84
C ASN A 56 6.32 -5.68 -10.53
N VAL A 57 5.62 -4.54 -10.56
CA VAL A 57 6.20 -3.23 -10.23
C VAL A 57 6.68 -3.19 -8.77
N LEU A 58 5.87 -3.67 -7.84
CA LEU A 58 6.23 -3.72 -6.42
C LEU A 58 7.43 -4.65 -6.17
N THR A 59 7.48 -5.80 -6.83
CA THR A 59 8.61 -6.74 -6.72
C THR A 59 9.91 -6.09 -7.20
N GLN A 60 9.87 -5.39 -8.34
CA GLN A 60 11.04 -4.66 -8.84
C GLN A 60 11.47 -3.54 -7.89
N ALA A 61 10.51 -2.79 -7.32
CA ALA A 61 10.81 -1.76 -6.33
C ALA A 61 11.48 -2.34 -5.08
N LEU A 62 10.97 -3.46 -4.54
CA LEU A 62 11.57 -4.16 -3.40
C LEU A 62 12.99 -4.65 -3.70
N GLN A 63 13.23 -5.20 -4.89
CA GLN A 63 14.57 -5.63 -5.31
C GLN A 63 15.55 -4.45 -5.33
N GLN A 64 15.14 -3.29 -5.84
CA GLN A 64 15.96 -2.08 -5.85
C GLN A 64 16.27 -1.58 -4.43
N MET A 65 15.28 -1.57 -3.53
CA MET A 65 15.48 -1.21 -2.12
C MET A 65 16.46 -2.15 -1.42
N SER A 66 16.35 -3.45 -1.67
CA SER A 66 17.27 -4.45 -1.10
C SER A 66 18.70 -4.32 -1.64
N SER A 67 18.85 -3.99 -2.93
CA SER A 67 20.15 -3.81 -3.59
C SER A 67 20.85 -2.51 -3.15
N GLY A 68 20.08 -1.47 -2.83
CA GLY A 68 20.60 -0.21 -2.25
C GLY A 68 21.13 -0.34 -0.82
N SER A 69 20.95 -1.49 -0.17
CA SER A 69 21.46 -1.78 1.18
C SER A 69 22.87 -2.40 1.18
N GLN A 70 23.45 -2.68 0.00
CA GLN A 70 24.77 -3.30 -0.19
C GLN A 70 25.80 -2.35 -0.83
N THR A 71 25.92 -1.11 -0.33
CA THR A 71 27.10 -0.25 -0.51
C THR A 71 27.17 0.63 0.74
N SER A 72 28.11 0.51 1.69
CA SER A 72 29.55 0.28 1.62
C SER A 72 30.11 -0.16 2.99
N PRO A 73 31.10 -1.06 3.08
CA PRO A 73 32.15 -0.93 4.09
C PRO A 73 33.24 -0.02 3.50
N THR A 74 33.26 1.24 3.92
CA THR A 74 34.37 2.15 3.63
C THR A 74 35.43 1.97 4.70
N GLN A 75 36.60 1.48 4.24
CA GLN A 75 37.93 1.45 4.90
C GLN A 75 38.14 0.56 6.12
#